data_AF-A0A6H5L8E6-F1
#
_entry.id   AF-A0A6H5L8E6-F1
#
_cell.length_a   1.000
_cell.length_b   1.000
_cell.length_c   1.000
_cell.angle_alpha   90.00
_cell.angle_beta   90.00
_cell.angle_gamma   90.00
#
_symmetry.space_group_name_H-M   'P 1'
#
loop_
_entity.id
_entity.type
_entity.pdbx_description
1 polymer ?
#
loop_
_entity_poly.entity_id
_entity_poly.type
_entity_poly.pdbx_seq_one_letter_code
_entity_poly.pdbx_strand_id
1 'polypeptide(L)'
;MDECEAEQGLAGVDEGRTRDCDGEPSTPRTSSGELAGHLNDLVEASARDADNQVANVVFVKTHKTGSTTLAAVFYRYAVRHKLKLAHFGKGKGTIANLKKAATQTRKSGELVDVMHYHISHSGEYTGTWPQAENYFRRIMRHPDSINYVTVLREPRSHLLSCYYFYIFPECELSIEDYLMDPAHAGDENRHRLRNPLSAEFGVKTAKEMNTFIVNHLPDFKLVMLTERMDESLVLLRSLLGWHMIDVTYASLNATRAGARRYDGKPLIDRPDFCHLSEEVQARIDELTILDQALYDAGKKEFEKRLSSTSTSFQAELAGFQELQDNVCTYLEGNSSGLAREMYRSMDAVYTDPPPAYHF
;
A
#
# COMPACT_ATOMS: atom_id res chain seq x y z
N MET A 1 1.24 -36.20 8.85
CA MET A 1 2.21 -36.62 7.83
C MET A 1 1.40 -37.12 6.65
N ASP A 2 1.67 -36.56 5.48
CA ASP A 2 0.94 -36.65 4.20
C ASP A 2 -0.32 -35.80 4.03
N GLU A 3 -0.11 -34.48 3.98
CA GLU A 3 -0.87 -33.56 3.08
C GLU A 3 0.02 -32.43 2.51
N CYS A 4 1.36 -32.52 2.62
CA CYS A 4 2.30 -31.50 2.13
C CYS A 4 3.01 -31.88 0.81
N GLU A 5 2.71 -33.05 0.21
CA GLU A 5 3.36 -33.53 -1.03
C GLU A 5 2.58 -33.26 -2.33
N ALA A 6 1.44 -32.56 -2.28
CA ALA A 6 0.62 -32.29 -3.47
C ALA A 6 0.88 -30.93 -4.17
N GLU A 7 1.88 -30.15 -3.74
CA GLU A 7 2.30 -28.91 -4.42
C GLU A 7 3.72 -28.96 -5.04
N GLN A 8 4.30 -30.15 -5.19
CA GLN A 8 5.54 -30.33 -5.95
C GLN A 8 5.23 -30.47 -7.45
N GLY A 9 4.76 -29.39 -8.06
CA GLY A 9 4.40 -29.37 -9.49
C GLY A 9 4.31 -28.00 -10.16
N LEU A 10 4.60 -26.91 -9.44
CA LEU A 10 4.75 -25.57 -10.01
C LEU A 10 6.03 -24.96 -9.43
N ALA A 11 7.03 -24.85 -10.30
CA ALA A 11 8.34 -24.33 -9.98
C ALA A 11 8.27 -22.91 -9.37
N GLY A 12 8.88 -22.74 -8.20
CA GLY A 12 9.50 -21.51 -7.69
C GLY A 12 8.67 -20.22 -7.81
N VAL A 13 7.75 -20.00 -6.86
CA VAL A 13 7.27 -18.64 -6.58
C VAL A 13 8.22 -18.05 -5.53
N ASP A 14 9.17 -17.24 -6.02
CA ASP A 14 10.04 -16.37 -5.23
C ASP A 14 9.16 -15.53 -4.29
N GLU A 15 9.34 -15.73 -2.98
CA GLU A 15 8.61 -15.00 -1.94
C GLU A 15 8.87 -13.50 -2.08
N GLY A 16 7.90 -12.77 -2.63
CA GLY A 16 7.72 -11.33 -2.44
C GLY A 16 9.02 -10.52 -2.33
N ARG A 17 9.95 -10.72 -3.26
CA ARG A 17 11.15 -9.89 -3.38
C ARG A 17 10.68 -8.54 -3.90
N THR A 18 10.30 -7.68 -2.96
CA THR A 18 10.39 -6.24 -3.19
C THR A 18 11.79 -6.01 -3.73
N ARG A 19 11.91 -5.67 -5.02
CA ARG A 19 13.19 -5.34 -5.62
C ARG A 19 13.75 -4.17 -4.83
N ASP A 20 14.68 -4.48 -3.94
CA ASP A 20 15.47 -3.47 -3.28
C ASP A 20 16.32 -2.83 -4.36
N CYS A 21 16.41 -1.50 -4.30
CA CYS A 21 17.32 -0.68 -5.08
C CYS A 21 18.80 -0.91 -4.69
N ASP A 22 19.16 -2.14 -4.30
CA ASP A 22 20.43 -2.54 -3.71
C ASP A 22 21.08 -3.69 -4.53
N GLY A 23 20.62 -3.94 -5.76
CA GLY A 23 21.15 -4.98 -6.66
C GLY A 23 22.33 -4.48 -7.51
N GLU A 24 23.38 -5.30 -7.65
CA GLU A 24 24.54 -4.98 -8.50
C GLU A 24 24.15 -4.77 -9.98
N PRO A 25 24.68 -3.73 -10.66
CA PRO A 25 24.25 -3.35 -11.99
C PRO A 25 24.80 -4.33 -13.04
N SER A 26 23.90 -4.93 -13.84
CA SER A 26 24.28 -5.83 -14.94
C SER A 26 23.53 -5.53 -16.25
N THR A 27 23.71 -4.34 -16.81
CA THR A 27 23.41 -4.02 -18.23
C THR A 27 24.22 -2.79 -18.70
N PRO A 28 24.43 -2.59 -20.03
CA PRO A 28 25.32 -1.57 -20.56
C PRO A 28 24.84 -0.18 -20.16
N ARG A 29 25.75 0.63 -19.57
CA ARG A 29 25.44 1.95 -19.02
C ARG A 29 25.06 2.92 -20.14
N THR A 30 23.76 3.07 -20.40
CA THR A 30 23.19 4.33 -20.91
C THR A 30 23.73 5.46 -20.05
N SER A 31 24.20 6.56 -20.64
CA SER A 31 24.74 7.64 -19.82
C SER A 31 23.64 8.18 -18.89
N SER A 32 24.00 8.58 -17.66
CA SER A 32 23.00 9.07 -16.69
C SER A 32 22.15 10.23 -17.24
N GLY A 33 22.69 11.01 -18.19
CA GLY A 33 21.96 12.08 -18.86
C GLY A 33 20.94 11.59 -19.90
N GLU A 34 21.25 10.53 -20.64
CA GLU A 34 20.30 9.91 -21.59
C GLU A 34 19.13 9.24 -20.86
N LEU A 35 19.43 8.55 -19.75
CA LEU A 35 18.39 7.96 -18.90
C LEU A 35 17.49 9.03 -18.28
N ALA A 36 18.08 10.11 -17.75
CA ALA A 36 17.32 11.25 -17.23
C ALA A 36 16.42 11.86 -18.32
N GLY A 37 16.96 12.09 -19.52
CA GLY A 37 16.20 12.62 -20.66
C GLY A 37 15.00 11.74 -21.00
N HIS A 38 15.21 10.43 -21.13
CA HIS A 38 14.13 9.47 -21.41
C HIS A 38 13.04 9.47 -20.33
N LEU A 39 13.42 9.45 -19.05
CA LEU A 39 12.46 9.48 -17.94
C LEU A 39 11.69 10.81 -17.90
N ASN A 40 12.35 11.93 -18.20
CA ASN A 40 11.71 13.24 -18.32
C ASN A 40 10.71 13.29 -19.47
N ASP A 41 11.05 12.73 -20.64
CA ASP A 41 10.12 12.63 -21.78
C ASP A 41 8.85 11.85 -21.41
N LEU A 42 8.98 10.75 -20.64
CA LEU A 42 7.84 9.98 -20.15
C LEU A 42 6.96 10.80 -19.19
N VAL A 43 7.59 11.56 -18.29
CA VAL A 43 6.87 12.45 -17.36
C VAL A 43 6.12 13.55 -18.11
N GLU A 44 6.75 14.17 -19.09
CA GLU A 44 6.12 15.20 -19.92
C GLU A 44 5.01 14.64 -20.80
N ALA A 45 5.17 13.42 -21.33
CA ALA A 45 4.11 12.73 -22.07
C ALA A 45 2.90 12.46 -21.17
N SER A 46 3.12 11.93 -19.96
CA SER A 46 2.06 11.73 -18.98
C SER A 46 1.33 13.04 -18.66
N ALA A 47 2.07 14.10 -18.32
CA ALA A 47 1.48 15.38 -17.94
C ALA A 47 0.68 16.05 -19.06
N ARG A 48 1.05 15.82 -20.33
CA ARG A 48 0.29 16.31 -21.50
C ARG A 48 -1.02 15.54 -21.74
N ASP A 49 -1.09 14.31 -21.25
CA ASP A 49 -2.24 13.41 -21.44
C ASP A 49 -3.19 13.41 -20.23
N ALA A 50 -3.17 14.48 -19.41
CA ALA A 50 -3.93 14.56 -18.16
C ALA A 50 -5.45 14.42 -18.36
N ASP A 51 -5.99 14.93 -19.48
CA ASP A 51 -7.44 14.90 -19.76
C ASP A 51 -7.97 13.48 -20.03
N ASN A 52 -7.09 12.53 -20.39
CA ASN A 52 -7.45 11.13 -20.62
C ASN A 52 -7.24 10.24 -19.38
N GLN A 53 -6.79 10.83 -18.26
CA GLN A 53 -6.46 10.11 -17.03
C GLN A 53 -7.51 10.35 -15.95
N VAL A 54 -8.03 9.26 -15.40
CA VAL A 54 -9.06 9.30 -14.36
C VAL A 54 -8.46 9.83 -13.06
N ALA A 55 -9.11 10.86 -12.50
CA ALA A 55 -8.81 11.44 -11.19
C ALA A 55 -9.91 11.07 -10.17
N ASN A 56 -10.07 11.87 -9.10
CA ASN A 56 -11.06 11.67 -8.05
C ASN A 56 -10.89 10.32 -7.32
N VAL A 57 -9.70 10.11 -6.76
CA VAL A 57 -9.26 8.84 -6.18
C VAL A 57 -9.12 8.94 -4.67
N VAL A 58 -9.64 7.93 -3.96
CA VAL A 58 -9.41 7.73 -2.53
C VAL A 58 -8.64 6.44 -2.34
N PHE A 59 -7.36 6.56 -2.00
CA PHE A 59 -6.54 5.44 -1.56
C PHE A 59 -6.68 5.26 -0.03
N VAL A 60 -7.46 4.27 0.38
CA VAL A 60 -7.61 3.89 1.78
C VAL A 60 -6.42 3.05 2.18
N LYS A 61 -5.50 3.65 2.95
CA LYS A 61 -4.29 2.98 3.39
C LYS A 61 -4.59 2.04 4.55
N THR A 62 -4.11 0.82 4.46
CA THR A 62 -4.05 -0.16 5.55
C THR A 62 -2.62 -0.19 6.10
N HIS A 63 -2.44 -0.40 7.41
CA HIS A 63 -1.09 -0.47 7.98
C HIS A 63 -0.39 -1.77 7.54
N LYS A 64 0.94 -1.73 7.38
CA LYS A 64 1.80 -2.91 7.14
C LYS A 64 1.59 -3.68 5.82
N THR A 65 0.95 -3.05 4.85
CA THR A 65 0.64 -3.57 3.50
C THR A 65 1.43 -2.87 2.38
N GLY A 66 2.58 -2.25 2.70
CA GLY A 66 3.32 -1.45 1.72
C GLY A 66 2.64 -0.13 1.33
N SER A 67 1.57 0.27 2.03
CA SER A 67 0.75 1.44 1.71
C SER A 67 1.50 2.79 1.76
N THR A 68 2.66 2.89 2.42
CA THR A 68 3.50 4.10 2.35
C THR A 68 4.13 4.29 0.97
N THR A 69 4.64 3.21 0.36
CA THR A 69 5.18 3.22 -1.01
C THR A 69 4.09 3.62 -2.00
N LEU A 70 2.90 3.01 -1.88
CA LEU A 70 1.74 3.33 -2.70
C LEU A 70 1.24 4.76 -2.49
N ALA A 71 1.26 5.26 -1.25
CA ALA A 71 0.89 6.65 -0.98
C ALA A 71 1.82 7.65 -1.70
N ALA A 72 3.11 7.35 -1.82
CA ALA A 72 4.04 8.15 -2.62
C ALA A 72 3.68 8.13 -4.12
N VAL A 73 3.18 7.01 -4.66
CA VAL A 73 2.64 6.92 -6.02
C VAL A 73 1.46 7.88 -6.21
N PHE A 74 0.44 7.80 -5.36
CA PHE A 74 -0.74 8.69 -5.44
C PHE A 74 -0.37 10.17 -5.24
N TYR A 75 0.57 10.45 -4.34
CA TYR A 75 1.11 11.79 -4.11
C TYR A 75 1.77 12.34 -5.39
N ARG A 76 2.71 11.58 -5.97
CA ARG A 76 3.47 12.01 -7.16
C ARG A 76 2.54 12.24 -8.35
N TYR A 77 1.59 11.34 -8.57
CA TYR A 77 0.56 11.51 -9.59
C TYR A 77 -0.20 12.82 -9.39
N ALA A 78 -0.71 13.08 -8.17
CA ALA A 78 -1.45 14.30 -7.90
C ALA A 78 -0.64 15.59 -8.18
N VAL A 79 0.64 15.61 -7.79
CA VAL A 79 1.53 16.74 -8.04
C VAL A 79 1.79 16.93 -9.53
N ARG A 80 2.13 15.85 -10.26
CA ARG A 80 2.43 15.87 -11.70
C ARG A 80 1.26 16.40 -12.53
N HIS A 81 0.06 15.99 -12.16
CA HIS A 81 -1.18 16.34 -12.87
C HIS A 81 -1.88 17.57 -12.27
N LYS A 82 -1.22 18.30 -11.37
CA LYS A 82 -1.73 19.54 -10.72
C LYS A 82 -3.11 19.35 -10.08
N LEU A 83 -3.36 18.16 -9.54
CA LEU A 83 -4.61 17.79 -8.87
C LEU A 83 -4.63 18.33 -7.45
N LYS A 84 -5.82 18.65 -6.93
CA LYS A 84 -5.97 19.06 -5.53
C LYS A 84 -5.77 17.85 -4.62
N LEU A 85 -4.62 17.77 -3.98
CA LEU A 85 -4.31 16.73 -3.02
C LEU A 85 -4.88 17.06 -1.64
N ALA A 86 -5.47 16.06 -0.98
CA ALA A 86 -5.98 16.20 0.37
C ALA A 86 -4.86 16.46 1.38
N HIS A 87 -4.99 17.56 2.14
CA HIS A 87 -4.07 17.92 3.21
C HIS A 87 -4.87 18.36 4.45
N PHE A 88 -4.74 17.62 5.56
CA PHE A 88 -5.52 17.86 6.78
C PHE A 88 -4.62 18.18 7.97
N GLY A 89 -4.64 19.44 8.43
CA GLY A 89 -3.87 19.90 9.60
C GLY A 89 -2.56 20.62 9.25
N LYS A 90 -1.69 20.83 10.25
CA LYS A 90 -0.37 21.48 10.10
C LYS A 90 0.79 20.48 10.28
N GLY A 91 0.53 19.18 10.23
CA GLY A 91 1.46 18.13 10.67
C GLY A 91 1.72 17.05 9.62
N LYS A 92 2.75 16.25 9.86
CA LYS A 92 3.22 15.12 9.03
C LYS A 92 2.35 13.86 9.17
N GLY A 93 1.04 14.04 9.40
CA GLY A 93 0.15 12.93 9.74
C GLY A 93 -0.21 12.11 8.50
N THR A 94 0.00 10.80 8.55
CA THR A 94 -0.50 9.85 7.53
C THR A 94 -1.90 9.32 7.84
N ILE A 95 -2.50 9.78 8.94
CA ILE A 95 -3.81 9.38 9.46
C ILE A 95 -4.79 10.55 9.31
N ALA A 96 -5.98 10.28 8.76
CA ALA A 96 -7.06 11.25 8.64
C ALA A 96 -8.24 10.87 9.52
N ASN A 97 -8.58 11.71 10.50
CA ASN A 97 -9.89 11.63 11.13
C ASN A 97 -10.94 12.18 10.16
N LEU A 98 -11.71 11.29 9.52
CA LEU A 98 -12.63 11.64 8.44
C LEU A 98 -13.69 12.69 8.83
N LYS A 99 -14.19 12.67 10.07
CA LYS A 99 -15.13 13.68 10.57
C LYS A 99 -14.49 15.06 10.64
N LYS A 100 -13.25 15.15 11.14
CA LYS A 100 -12.49 16.40 11.18
C LYS A 100 -12.14 16.87 9.77
N ALA A 101 -11.68 15.98 8.91
CA ALA A 101 -11.37 16.25 7.50
C ALA A 101 -12.59 16.82 6.77
N ALA A 102 -13.75 16.15 6.81
CA ALA A 102 -14.98 16.65 6.20
C ALA A 102 -15.46 17.99 6.78
N THR A 103 -15.17 18.25 8.07
CA THR A 103 -15.47 19.56 8.69
C THR A 103 -14.52 20.64 8.20
N GLN A 104 -13.24 20.34 8.02
CA GLN A 104 -12.24 21.24 7.46
C GLN A 104 -12.58 21.58 6.00
N THR A 105 -12.82 20.56 5.16
CA THR A 105 -13.23 20.75 3.76
C THR A 105 -14.45 21.66 3.65
N ARG A 106 -15.50 21.38 4.43
CA ARG A 106 -16.70 22.24 4.46
C ARG A 106 -16.39 23.69 4.86
N LYS A 107 -15.50 23.91 5.83
CA LYS A 107 -15.12 25.27 6.27
C LYS A 107 -14.31 26.01 5.21
N SER A 108 -13.43 25.31 4.51
CA SER A 108 -12.59 25.90 3.46
C SER A 108 -13.32 26.09 2.12
N GLY A 109 -14.33 25.26 1.83
CA GLY A 109 -14.93 25.16 0.48
C GLY A 109 -14.05 24.41 -0.53
N GLU A 110 -12.86 23.96 -0.13
CA GLU A 110 -11.88 23.31 -1.00
C GLU A 110 -12.09 21.79 -1.05
N LEU A 111 -12.77 21.33 -2.10
CA LEU A 111 -12.84 19.90 -2.45
C LEU A 111 -11.55 19.42 -3.10
N VAL A 112 -11.28 18.12 -2.99
CA VAL A 112 -10.01 17.49 -3.40
C VAL A 112 -10.22 16.41 -4.46
N ASP A 113 -9.18 16.17 -5.25
CA ASP A 113 -9.14 15.21 -6.35
C ASP A 113 -8.46 13.89 -5.94
N VAL A 114 -7.52 13.94 -4.99
CA VAL A 114 -6.78 12.75 -4.54
C VAL A 114 -6.69 12.77 -3.02
N MET A 115 -6.97 11.64 -2.38
CA MET A 115 -6.79 11.44 -0.94
C MET A 115 -6.10 10.10 -0.68
N HIS A 116 -5.05 10.08 0.14
CA HIS A 116 -4.32 8.84 0.48
C HIS A 116 -3.95 8.77 1.97
N TYR A 117 -4.86 8.29 2.82
CA TYR A 117 -4.67 8.29 4.27
C TYR A 117 -5.08 6.98 4.90
N HIS A 118 -4.47 6.67 6.06
CA HIS A 118 -5.07 5.75 7.00
C HIS A 118 -6.29 6.43 7.60
N ILE A 119 -7.44 5.76 7.59
CA ILE A 119 -8.65 6.26 8.27
C ILE A 119 -8.76 5.71 9.70
N SER A 120 -8.01 4.65 9.96
CA SER A 120 -7.85 4.00 11.25
C SER A 120 -6.83 4.72 12.12
N HIS A 121 -7.00 4.63 13.44
CA HIS A 121 -5.99 5.04 14.40
C HIS A 121 -5.50 3.80 15.14
N SER A 122 -4.19 3.59 15.19
CA SER A 122 -3.62 2.37 15.79
C SER A 122 -4.11 1.06 15.17
N GLY A 123 -4.39 1.06 13.87
CA GLY A 123 -4.85 -0.14 13.12
C GLY A 123 -6.36 -0.38 13.18
N GLU A 124 -7.13 0.43 13.91
CA GLU A 124 -8.58 0.27 13.99
C GLU A 124 -9.33 1.53 13.54
N TYR A 125 -10.31 1.37 12.65
CA TYR A 125 -11.30 2.39 12.37
C TYR A 125 -12.53 2.17 13.24
N THR A 126 -12.85 3.16 14.08
CA THR A 126 -13.96 3.05 15.05
C THR A 126 -15.34 3.27 14.43
N GLY A 127 -15.41 3.77 13.20
CA GLY A 127 -16.65 3.94 12.45
C GLY A 127 -16.99 2.72 11.60
N THR A 128 -18.05 2.82 10.80
CA THR A 128 -18.40 1.81 9.79
C THR A 128 -17.99 2.26 8.39
N TRP A 129 -17.81 1.32 7.47
CA TRP A 129 -17.51 1.66 6.07
C TRP A 129 -18.51 2.64 5.44
N PRO A 130 -19.85 2.47 5.56
CA PRO A 130 -20.82 3.47 5.09
C PRO A 130 -20.63 4.87 5.68
N GLN A 131 -20.18 4.97 6.93
CA GLN A 131 -19.84 6.28 7.53
C GLN A 131 -18.59 6.87 6.88
N ALA A 132 -17.58 6.05 6.58
CA ALA A 132 -16.38 6.50 5.87
C ALA A 132 -16.74 7.03 4.46
N GLU A 133 -17.53 6.28 3.69
CA GLU A 133 -18.04 6.69 2.37
C GLU A 133 -18.76 8.04 2.44
N ASN A 134 -19.65 8.22 3.41
CA ASN A 134 -20.35 9.49 3.59
C ASN A 134 -19.38 10.66 3.88
N TYR A 135 -18.29 10.42 4.60
CA TYR A 135 -17.27 11.46 4.79
C TYR A 135 -16.46 11.71 3.51
N PHE A 136 -16.09 10.67 2.77
CA PHE A 136 -15.39 10.83 1.49
C PHE A 136 -16.20 11.66 0.50
N ARG A 137 -17.52 11.42 0.38
CA ARG A 137 -18.42 12.23 -0.46
C ARG A 137 -18.50 13.71 -0.06
N ARG A 138 -18.11 14.05 1.16
CA ARG A 138 -18.06 15.45 1.65
C ARG A 138 -16.70 16.10 1.46
N ILE A 139 -15.69 15.32 1.07
CA ILE A 139 -14.30 15.72 0.91
C ILE A 139 -13.93 15.81 -0.57
N MET A 140 -14.33 14.80 -1.35
CA MET A 140 -13.93 14.63 -2.75
C MET A 140 -14.72 15.54 -3.70
N ARG A 141 -14.09 15.94 -4.80
CA ARG A 141 -14.65 16.86 -5.80
C ARG A 141 -15.88 16.28 -6.49
N HIS A 142 -15.84 15.00 -6.86
CA HIS A 142 -16.96 14.33 -7.53
C HIS A 142 -17.52 13.22 -6.61
N PRO A 143 -18.50 13.54 -5.74
CA PRO A 143 -18.96 12.61 -4.71
C PRO A 143 -19.66 11.35 -5.25
N ASP A 144 -20.14 11.38 -6.49
CA ASP A 144 -20.90 10.29 -7.10
C ASP A 144 -20.02 9.35 -7.96
N SER A 145 -18.73 9.69 -8.11
CA SER A 145 -17.78 8.95 -8.96
C SER A 145 -16.40 8.83 -8.31
N ILE A 146 -16.38 8.50 -7.01
CA ILE A 146 -15.13 8.28 -6.26
C ILE A 146 -14.53 6.93 -6.64
N ASN A 147 -13.27 6.95 -7.07
CA ASN A 147 -12.50 5.73 -7.32
C ASN A 147 -11.83 5.29 -6.00
N TYR A 148 -12.46 4.35 -5.29
CA TYR A 148 -11.87 3.77 -4.09
C TYR A 148 -10.79 2.75 -4.45
N VAL A 149 -9.60 2.92 -3.89
CA VAL A 149 -8.48 2.01 -4.02
C VAL A 149 -8.01 1.62 -2.62
N THR A 150 -7.64 0.35 -2.42
CA THR A 150 -6.97 -0.08 -1.20
C THR A 150 -5.92 -1.14 -1.51
N VAL A 151 -5.20 -1.59 -0.49
CA VAL A 151 -4.21 -2.65 -0.59
C VAL A 151 -4.41 -3.62 0.57
N LEU A 152 -4.36 -4.90 0.27
CA LEU A 152 -4.37 -5.99 1.23
C LEU A 152 -3.03 -6.72 1.20
N ARG A 153 -2.83 -7.57 2.20
CA ARG A 153 -1.66 -8.42 2.35
C ARG A 153 -2.14 -9.76 2.90
N GLU A 154 -1.44 -10.84 2.55
CA GLU A 154 -1.72 -12.17 3.07
C GLU A 154 -1.78 -12.10 4.61
N PRO A 155 -2.87 -12.58 5.26
CA PRO A 155 -3.16 -12.28 6.65
C PRO A 155 -2.08 -12.72 7.64
N ARG A 156 -1.44 -13.88 7.45
CA ARG A 156 -0.41 -14.39 8.36
C ARG A 156 0.83 -13.51 8.30
N SER A 157 1.30 -13.24 7.09
CA SER A 157 2.41 -12.33 6.79
C SER A 157 2.13 -10.90 7.26
N HIS A 158 0.87 -10.45 7.15
CA HIS A 158 0.41 -9.16 7.65
C HIS A 158 0.44 -9.08 9.17
N LEU A 159 -0.11 -10.08 9.88
CA LEU A 159 -0.09 -10.14 11.34
C LEU A 159 1.34 -10.17 11.88
N LEU A 160 2.23 -10.97 11.29
CA LEU A 160 3.65 -10.98 11.65
C LEU A 160 4.28 -9.60 11.46
N SER A 161 4.02 -8.95 10.32
CA SER A 161 4.49 -7.59 10.05
C SER A 161 3.96 -6.55 11.06
N CYS A 162 2.71 -6.69 11.51
CA CYS A 162 2.13 -5.86 12.58
C CYS A 162 2.81 -6.11 13.92
N TYR A 163 2.98 -7.38 14.32
CA TYR A 163 3.61 -7.76 15.58
C TYR A 163 5.04 -7.21 15.68
N TYR A 164 5.89 -7.53 14.71
CA TYR A 164 7.31 -7.16 14.76
C TYR A 164 7.57 -5.66 14.58
N PHE A 165 6.59 -4.91 14.07
CA PHE A 165 6.71 -3.47 13.94
C PHE A 165 6.15 -2.70 15.13
N TYR A 166 5.01 -3.12 15.68
CA TYR A 166 4.32 -2.37 16.73
C TYR A 166 4.54 -2.90 18.14
N ILE A 167 4.59 -4.23 18.32
CA ILE A 167 4.54 -4.88 19.63
C ILE A 167 5.93 -5.37 20.06
N PHE A 168 6.66 -6.03 19.15
CA PHE A 168 8.02 -6.51 19.44
C PHE A 168 8.93 -5.43 20.01
N PRO A 169 9.01 -4.19 19.46
CA PRO A 169 9.91 -3.17 20.00
C PRO A 169 9.53 -2.64 21.40
N GLU A 170 8.39 -3.06 21.97
CA GLU A 170 7.97 -2.72 23.32
C GLU A 170 8.25 -3.84 24.32
N CYS A 171 8.03 -5.10 23.92
CA CYS A 171 8.15 -6.25 24.82
C CYS A 171 9.43 -7.07 24.62
N GLU A 172 10.05 -6.97 23.44
CA GLU A 172 11.24 -7.74 23.01
C GLU A 172 11.05 -9.27 23.08
N LEU A 173 9.80 -9.74 23.01
CA LEU A 173 9.45 -11.16 23.02
C LEU A 173 9.31 -11.73 21.62
N SER A 174 9.64 -13.00 21.43
CA SER A 174 9.26 -13.67 20.19
C SER A 174 7.74 -13.74 20.06
N ILE A 175 7.23 -13.87 18.84
CA ILE A 175 5.77 -14.03 18.65
C ILE A 175 5.24 -15.29 19.35
N GLU A 176 6.06 -16.34 19.43
CA GLU A 176 5.71 -17.58 20.13
C GLU A 176 5.54 -17.33 21.64
N ASP A 177 6.55 -16.73 22.28
CA ASP A 177 6.50 -16.41 23.71
C ASP A 177 5.30 -15.49 24.02
N TYR A 178 5.06 -14.47 23.19
CA TYR A 178 3.98 -13.51 23.41
C TYR A 178 2.57 -14.11 23.22
N LEU A 179 2.39 -14.99 22.23
CA LEU A 179 1.09 -15.60 21.95
C LEU A 179 0.76 -16.74 22.93
N MET A 180 1.79 -17.45 23.40
CA MET A 180 1.61 -18.65 24.22
C MET A 180 1.71 -18.40 25.72
N ASP A 181 2.41 -17.38 26.18
CA ASP A 181 2.50 -17.08 27.62
C ASP A 181 1.15 -16.54 28.15
N PRO A 182 0.51 -17.22 29.13
CA PRO A 182 -0.71 -16.76 29.77
C PRO A 182 -0.58 -15.39 30.45
N ALA A 183 0.62 -14.98 30.86
CA ALA A 183 0.87 -13.66 31.45
C ALA A 183 0.52 -12.52 30.47
N HIS A 184 0.63 -12.77 29.16
CA HIS A 184 0.29 -11.82 28.11
C HIS A 184 -1.17 -11.93 27.62
N ALA A 185 -1.99 -12.82 28.21
CA ALA A 185 -3.39 -12.96 27.83
C ALA A 185 -4.22 -11.67 28.05
N GLY A 186 -3.83 -10.86 29.03
CA GLY A 186 -4.46 -9.58 29.36
C GLY A 186 -3.75 -8.34 28.79
N ASP A 187 -2.75 -8.51 27.92
CA ASP A 187 -2.02 -7.37 27.33
C ASP A 187 -2.97 -6.49 26.51
N GLU A 188 -3.00 -5.20 26.81
CA GLU A 188 -3.84 -4.24 26.11
C GLU A 188 -3.52 -4.20 24.62
N ASN A 189 -2.32 -4.55 24.15
CA ASN A 189 -1.98 -4.56 22.73
C ASN A 189 -2.54 -5.77 21.96
N ARG A 190 -3.02 -6.83 22.63
CA ARG A 190 -3.54 -8.03 21.94
C ARG A 190 -4.70 -7.74 21.01
N HIS A 191 -5.53 -6.74 21.30
CA HIS A 191 -6.62 -6.36 20.39
C HIS A 191 -6.11 -5.96 19.00
N ARG A 192 -4.89 -5.41 18.91
CA ARG A 192 -4.24 -5.03 17.64
C ARG A 192 -3.81 -6.21 16.79
N LEU A 193 -3.81 -7.43 17.34
CA LEU A 193 -3.50 -8.65 16.60
C LEU A 193 -4.75 -9.40 16.14
N ARG A 194 -5.94 -8.99 16.60
CA ARG A 194 -7.18 -9.66 16.22
C ARG A 194 -7.79 -9.00 14.99
N ASN A 195 -7.70 -9.67 13.86
CA ASN A 195 -8.12 -9.20 12.53
C ASN A 195 -7.65 -7.76 12.23
N PRO A 196 -6.33 -7.50 12.32
CA PRO A 196 -5.77 -6.17 12.13
C PRO A 196 -6.12 -5.56 10.76
N LEU A 197 -6.34 -6.37 9.72
CA LEU A 197 -6.66 -5.84 8.39
C LEU A 197 -8.12 -5.44 8.25
N SER A 198 -9.07 -6.26 8.72
CA SER A 198 -10.50 -5.93 8.66
C SER A 198 -10.87 -4.78 9.58
N ALA A 199 -10.17 -4.64 10.72
CA ALA A 199 -10.32 -3.55 11.66
C ALA A 199 -10.09 -2.16 11.03
N GLU A 200 -9.21 -2.08 10.01
CA GLU A 200 -8.94 -0.84 9.25
C GLU A 200 -10.18 -0.29 8.54
N PHE A 201 -11.13 -1.16 8.18
CA PHE A 201 -12.38 -0.82 7.51
C PHE A 201 -13.56 -0.71 8.49
N GLY A 202 -13.32 -0.88 9.79
CA GLY A 202 -14.35 -0.91 10.82
C GLY A 202 -15.18 -2.19 10.81
N VAL A 203 -14.64 -3.30 10.28
CA VAL A 203 -15.30 -4.60 10.19
C VAL A 203 -14.78 -5.50 11.31
N LYS A 204 -15.66 -5.88 12.24
CA LYS A 204 -15.29 -6.55 13.52
C LYS A 204 -15.95 -7.90 13.73
N THR A 205 -17.02 -8.19 12.99
CA THR A 205 -17.81 -9.41 13.12
C THR A 205 -17.96 -10.11 11.77
N ALA A 206 -18.24 -11.43 11.79
CA ALA A 206 -18.52 -12.20 10.58
C ALA A 206 -19.73 -11.65 9.79
N LYS A 207 -20.74 -11.11 10.48
CA LYS A 207 -21.90 -10.47 9.85
C LYS A 207 -21.48 -9.21 9.08
N GLU A 208 -20.72 -8.32 9.72
CA GLU A 208 -20.19 -7.12 9.08
C GLU A 208 -19.26 -7.48 7.92
N MET A 209 -18.44 -8.53 8.06
CA MET A 209 -17.56 -9.01 7.00
C MET A 209 -18.35 -9.46 5.78
N ASN A 210 -19.40 -10.27 5.97
CA ASN A 210 -20.27 -10.67 4.87
C ASN A 210 -20.95 -9.46 4.21
N THR A 211 -21.42 -8.49 5.00
CA THR A 211 -21.97 -7.25 4.45
C THR A 211 -20.93 -6.47 3.65
N PHE A 212 -19.70 -6.34 4.14
CA PHE A 212 -18.63 -5.63 3.46
C PHE A 212 -18.24 -6.30 2.14
N ILE A 213 -18.02 -7.61 2.14
CA ILE A 213 -17.66 -8.38 0.94
C ILE A 213 -18.75 -8.29 -0.13
N VAL A 214 -20.02 -8.38 0.25
CA VAL A 214 -21.12 -8.42 -0.73
C VAL A 214 -21.50 -7.03 -1.22
N ASN A 215 -21.53 -6.02 -0.32
CA ASN A 215 -22.13 -4.71 -0.64
C ASN A 215 -21.13 -3.59 -0.87
N HIS A 216 -19.86 -3.75 -0.49
CA HIS A 216 -18.89 -2.64 -0.49
C HIS A 216 -17.61 -2.97 -1.25
N LEU A 217 -17.06 -4.17 -1.06
CA LEU A 217 -15.85 -4.60 -1.76
C LEU A 217 -15.97 -4.52 -3.30
N PRO A 218 -17.12 -4.86 -3.94
CA PRO A 218 -17.25 -4.76 -5.40
C PRO A 218 -17.21 -3.33 -5.94
N ASP A 219 -17.51 -2.33 -5.10
CA ASP A 219 -17.51 -0.90 -5.45
C ASP A 219 -16.10 -0.31 -5.44
N PHE A 220 -15.10 -1.03 -4.90
CA PHE A 220 -13.71 -0.62 -5.05
C PHE A 220 -13.30 -0.65 -6.52
N LYS A 221 -12.68 0.44 -6.97
CA LYS A 221 -12.05 0.51 -8.28
C LYS A 221 -10.93 -0.53 -8.38
N LEU A 222 -10.13 -0.68 -7.32
CA LEU A 222 -9.12 -1.73 -7.22
C LEU A 222 -8.80 -2.09 -5.76
N VAL A 223 -8.69 -3.38 -5.48
CA VAL A 223 -8.13 -3.94 -4.25
C VAL A 223 -6.77 -4.54 -4.62
N MET A 224 -5.69 -3.83 -4.31
CA MET A 224 -4.32 -4.25 -4.62
C MET A 224 -3.84 -5.34 -3.64
N LEU A 225 -2.84 -6.13 -4.04
CA LEU A 225 -2.23 -7.15 -3.21
C LEU A 225 -0.74 -6.85 -3.03
N THR A 226 -0.26 -6.87 -1.79
CA THR A 226 1.14 -6.56 -1.46
C THR A 226 2.11 -7.52 -2.15
N GLU A 227 1.73 -8.80 -2.24
CA GLU A 227 2.49 -9.89 -2.84
C GLU A 227 2.53 -9.80 -4.38
N ARG A 228 1.63 -9.01 -4.97
CA ARG A 228 1.52 -8.78 -6.42
C ARG A 228 1.61 -7.29 -6.72
N MET A 229 2.58 -6.60 -6.11
CA MET A 229 2.70 -5.13 -6.16
C MET A 229 2.81 -4.59 -7.59
N ASP A 230 3.72 -5.14 -8.38
CA ASP A 230 3.92 -4.69 -9.78
C ASP A 230 2.65 -4.89 -10.61
N GLU A 231 2.02 -6.07 -10.50
CA GLU A 231 0.76 -6.36 -11.18
C GLU A 231 -0.37 -5.45 -10.70
N SER A 232 -0.40 -5.11 -9.41
CA SER A 232 -1.35 -4.18 -8.83
C SER A 232 -1.20 -2.78 -9.42
N LEU A 233 0.03 -2.30 -9.62
CA LEU A 233 0.32 -0.98 -10.18
C LEU A 233 0.02 -0.92 -11.68
N VAL A 234 0.35 -1.99 -12.43
CA VAL A 234 -0.02 -2.12 -13.85
C VAL A 234 -1.54 -2.22 -14.02
N LEU A 235 -2.23 -2.92 -13.13
CA LEU A 235 -3.69 -2.97 -13.17
C LEU A 235 -4.32 -1.62 -12.79
N LEU A 236 -3.77 -0.93 -11.77
CA LEU A 236 -4.20 0.42 -11.37
C LEU A 236 -4.10 1.39 -12.55
N ARG A 237 -2.95 1.43 -13.22
CA ARG A 237 -2.73 2.36 -14.34
C ARG A 237 -3.68 2.05 -15.48
N SER A 238 -3.91 0.78 -15.81
CA SER A 238 -4.85 0.39 -16.87
C SER A 238 -6.29 0.77 -16.53
N LEU A 239 -6.72 0.63 -15.27
CA LEU A 239 -8.08 0.98 -14.83
C LEU A 239 -8.35 2.49 -14.75
N LEU A 240 -7.31 3.30 -14.55
CA LEU A 240 -7.39 4.76 -14.43
C LEU A 240 -6.86 5.50 -15.67
N GLY A 241 -6.33 4.78 -16.67
CA GLY A 241 -5.69 5.37 -17.83
C GLY A 241 -4.32 6.01 -17.57
N TRP A 242 -3.72 5.81 -16.38
CA TRP A 242 -2.45 6.45 -16.01
C TRP A 242 -1.27 5.92 -16.84
N HIS A 243 -0.22 6.74 -16.97
CA HIS A 243 1.01 6.31 -17.62
C HIS A 243 1.86 5.45 -16.68
N MET A 244 2.72 4.59 -17.25
CA MET A 244 3.54 3.67 -16.44
C MET A 244 4.50 4.42 -15.49
N ILE A 245 5.02 5.56 -15.93
CA ILE A 245 5.89 6.44 -15.12
C ILE A 245 5.17 7.08 -13.91
N ASP A 246 3.83 7.07 -13.89
CA ASP A 246 3.04 7.53 -12.75
C ASP A 246 2.99 6.50 -11.63
N VAL A 247 3.09 5.21 -11.98
CA VAL A 247 2.94 4.10 -11.03
C VAL A 247 4.25 3.45 -10.63
N THR A 248 5.39 3.90 -11.17
CA THR A 248 6.72 3.52 -10.66
C THR A 248 6.88 3.92 -9.20
N TYR A 249 7.74 3.24 -8.47
CA TYR A 249 7.95 3.47 -7.04
C TYR A 249 9.41 3.28 -6.64
N ALA A 250 9.73 3.54 -5.37
CA ALA A 250 11.02 3.19 -4.80
C ALA A 250 10.80 2.46 -3.49
N SER A 251 11.43 1.29 -3.34
CA SER A 251 11.35 0.49 -2.11
C SER A 251 12.27 1.10 -1.05
N LEU A 252 11.83 2.19 -0.42
CA LEU A 252 12.66 2.96 0.52
C LEU A 252 12.33 2.71 1.99
N ASN A 253 11.36 1.83 2.27
CA ASN A 253 10.85 1.55 3.62
C ASN A 253 10.81 0.04 3.92
N ALA A 254 11.94 -0.65 3.73
CA ALA A 254 12.06 -2.06 4.09
C ALA A 254 11.89 -2.23 5.62
N THR A 255 10.99 -3.13 6.02
CA THR A 255 10.82 -3.54 7.43
C THR A 255 11.68 -4.76 7.70
N ARG A 256 13.01 -4.56 7.68
CA ARG A 256 14.01 -5.61 7.88
C ARG A 256 15.02 -5.19 8.96
N ALA A 257 15.83 -6.14 9.42
CA ALA A 257 16.91 -5.87 10.35
C ALA A 257 17.80 -4.71 9.86
N GLY A 258 18.15 -3.80 10.77
CA GLY A 258 18.95 -2.61 10.46
C GLY A 258 18.14 -1.35 10.11
N ALA A 259 16.84 -1.48 9.82
CA ALA A 259 15.93 -0.34 9.70
C ALA A 259 15.52 0.21 11.08
N ARG A 260 15.01 1.45 11.10
CA ARG A 260 14.55 2.15 12.29
C ARG A 260 13.06 2.46 12.18
N ARG A 261 12.31 2.25 13.26
CA ARG A 261 10.92 2.69 13.39
C ARG A 261 10.86 4.22 13.52
N TYR A 262 9.67 4.80 13.36
CA TYR A 262 9.45 6.25 13.43
C TYR A 262 9.90 6.91 14.75
N ASP A 263 10.07 6.13 15.81
CA ASP A 263 10.56 6.56 17.13
C ASP A 263 12.04 6.18 17.38
N GLY A 264 12.75 5.72 16.35
CA GLY A 264 14.17 5.37 16.43
C GLY A 264 14.46 3.96 16.98
N LYS A 265 13.44 3.19 17.36
CA LYS A 265 13.65 1.81 17.79
C LYS A 265 14.11 0.92 16.63
N PRO A 266 15.08 0.01 16.84
CA PRO A 266 15.55 -0.87 15.79
C PRO A 266 14.45 -1.87 15.41
N LEU A 267 14.38 -2.22 14.12
CA LEU A 267 13.58 -3.34 13.64
C LEU A 267 14.47 -4.57 13.52
N ILE A 268 13.85 -5.74 13.70
CA ILE A 268 14.46 -7.05 13.48
C ILE A 268 13.79 -7.77 12.32
N ASP A 269 14.44 -8.82 11.83
CA ASP A 269 13.81 -9.73 10.89
C ASP A 269 12.71 -10.53 11.59
N ARG A 270 11.58 -10.69 10.91
CA ARG A 270 10.48 -11.54 11.37
C ARG A 270 10.71 -12.97 10.85
N PRO A 271 10.30 -14.00 11.59
CA PRO A 271 10.30 -15.37 11.09
C PRO A 271 9.28 -15.53 9.96
N ASP A 272 9.55 -16.48 9.08
CA ASP A 272 8.55 -16.94 8.12
C ASP A 272 7.50 -17.78 8.84
N PHE A 273 6.25 -17.65 8.41
CA PHE A 273 5.12 -18.33 9.06
C PHE A 273 5.30 -19.85 9.11
N CYS A 274 5.82 -20.45 8.04
CA CYS A 274 6.05 -21.89 7.94
C CYS A 274 7.10 -22.43 8.92
N HIS A 275 7.95 -21.56 9.46
CA HIS A 275 8.98 -21.94 10.43
C HIS A 275 8.49 -21.85 11.90
N LEU A 276 7.28 -21.36 12.14
CA LEU A 276 6.67 -21.31 13.47
C LEU A 276 6.13 -22.69 13.88
N SER A 277 6.00 -22.94 15.18
CA SER A 277 5.37 -24.17 15.69
C SER A 277 3.90 -24.27 15.25
N GLU A 278 3.39 -25.49 15.08
CA GLU A 278 2.00 -25.72 14.64
C GLU A 278 0.97 -25.02 15.54
N GLU A 279 1.25 -24.97 16.84
CA GLU A 279 0.39 -24.28 17.82
C GLU A 279 0.35 -22.76 17.56
N VAL A 280 1.51 -22.14 17.28
CA VAL A 280 1.60 -20.71 16.94
C VAL A 280 0.92 -20.43 15.61
N GLN A 281 1.11 -21.29 14.61
CA GLN A 281 0.44 -21.15 13.32
C GLN A 281 -1.08 -21.18 13.48
N ALA A 282 -1.62 -22.16 14.22
CA ALA A 282 -3.05 -22.27 14.49
C ALA A 282 -3.58 -21.04 15.26
N ARG A 283 -2.79 -20.51 16.20
CA ARG A 283 -3.15 -19.29 16.95
C ARG A 283 -3.20 -18.06 16.07
N ILE A 284 -2.27 -17.91 15.14
CA ILE A 284 -2.27 -16.81 14.16
C ILE A 284 -3.51 -16.93 13.27
N ASP A 285 -3.82 -18.13 12.77
CA ASP A 285 -5.00 -18.37 11.94
C ASP A 285 -6.31 -18.00 12.65
N GLU A 286 -6.44 -18.35 13.93
CA GLU A 286 -7.57 -17.95 14.76
C GLU A 286 -7.69 -16.42 14.87
N LEU A 287 -6.56 -15.74 15.05
CA LEU A 287 -6.49 -14.29 15.18
C LEU A 287 -6.83 -13.55 13.87
N THR A 288 -6.63 -14.19 12.72
CA THR A 288 -6.81 -13.59 11.38
C THR A 288 -8.01 -14.14 10.59
N ILE A 289 -8.96 -14.82 11.23
CA ILE A 289 -10.07 -15.49 10.52
C ILE A 289 -10.91 -14.56 9.63
N LEU A 290 -11.17 -13.31 10.06
CA LEU A 290 -11.88 -12.34 9.23
C LEU A 290 -10.95 -11.76 8.16
N ASP A 291 -9.69 -11.53 8.49
CA ASP A 291 -8.70 -11.04 7.54
C ASP A 291 -8.51 -12.01 6.38
N GLN A 292 -8.55 -13.33 6.64
CA GLN A 292 -8.54 -14.36 5.61
C GLN A 292 -9.74 -14.25 4.68
N ALA A 293 -10.95 -14.12 5.24
CA ALA A 293 -12.16 -13.93 4.43
C ALA A 293 -12.09 -12.66 3.57
N LEU A 294 -11.56 -11.56 4.12
CA LEU A 294 -11.35 -10.30 3.40
C LEU A 294 -10.31 -10.46 2.29
N TYR A 295 -9.18 -11.10 2.58
CA TYR A 295 -8.09 -11.32 1.64
C TYR A 295 -8.53 -12.21 0.48
N ASP A 296 -9.21 -13.31 0.75
CA ASP A 296 -9.72 -14.23 -0.29
C ASP A 296 -10.72 -13.54 -1.21
N ALA A 297 -11.64 -12.75 -0.64
CA ALA A 297 -12.59 -11.96 -1.41
C ALA A 297 -11.90 -10.85 -2.22
N GLY A 298 -10.92 -10.16 -1.63
CA GLY A 298 -10.13 -9.12 -2.29
C GLY A 298 -9.31 -9.67 -3.43
N LYS A 299 -8.64 -10.81 -3.23
CA LYS A 299 -7.92 -11.54 -4.28
C LYS A 299 -8.85 -11.93 -5.41
N LYS A 300 -10.06 -12.43 -5.11
CA LYS A 300 -11.04 -12.75 -6.15
C LYS A 300 -11.47 -11.53 -6.97
N GLU A 301 -11.70 -10.37 -6.34
CA GLU A 301 -12.01 -9.14 -7.09
C GLU A 301 -10.79 -8.66 -7.91
N PHE A 302 -9.57 -8.81 -7.38
CA PHE A 302 -8.33 -8.56 -8.11
C PHE A 302 -8.24 -9.41 -9.39
N GLU A 303 -8.38 -10.73 -9.29
CA GLU A 303 -8.32 -11.63 -10.47
C GLU A 303 -9.42 -11.32 -11.48
N LYS A 304 -10.61 -10.92 -11.01
CA LYS A 304 -11.70 -10.50 -11.88
C LYS A 304 -11.34 -9.25 -12.68
N ARG A 305 -10.71 -8.24 -12.05
CA ARG A 305 -10.23 -7.05 -12.76
C ARG A 305 -9.08 -7.36 -13.70
N LEU A 306 -8.15 -8.20 -13.26
CA LEU A 306 -7.03 -8.66 -14.08
C LEU A 306 -7.51 -9.38 -15.35
N SER A 307 -8.42 -10.33 -15.21
CA SER A 307 -8.98 -11.08 -16.35
C SER A 307 -9.88 -10.26 -17.27
N SER A 308 -10.45 -9.15 -16.78
CA SER A 308 -11.17 -8.17 -17.62
C SER A 308 -10.25 -7.19 -18.37
N THR A 309 -8.95 -7.20 -18.06
CA THR A 309 -7.96 -6.32 -18.71
C THR A 309 -7.40 -6.99 -19.97
N SER A 310 -6.79 -6.20 -20.86
CA SER A 310 -6.26 -6.62 -22.18
C SER A 310 -5.50 -7.95 -22.15
N THR A 311 -5.57 -8.70 -23.25
CA THR A 311 -4.76 -9.90 -23.49
C THR A 311 -3.24 -9.63 -23.49
N SER A 312 -2.84 -8.35 -23.53
CA SER A 312 -1.45 -7.88 -23.45
C SER A 312 -0.90 -7.64 -22.03
N PHE A 313 -1.65 -7.96 -20.96
CA PHE A 313 -1.22 -7.60 -19.59
C PHE A 313 0.21 -8.06 -19.24
N GLN A 314 0.61 -9.26 -19.66
CA GLN A 314 1.95 -9.78 -19.38
C GLN A 314 3.06 -8.96 -20.08
N ALA A 315 2.80 -8.46 -21.29
CA ALA A 315 3.74 -7.58 -21.98
C ALA A 315 3.81 -6.19 -21.31
N GLU A 316 2.66 -5.67 -20.84
CA GLU A 316 2.62 -4.43 -20.06
C GLU A 316 3.39 -4.57 -18.74
N LEU A 317 3.24 -5.71 -18.06
CA LEU A 317 3.98 -6.02 -16.84
C LEU A 317 5.48 -6.06 -17.08
N ALA A 318 5.94 -6.73 -18.14
CA ALA A 318 7.35 -6.78 -18.50
C ALA A 318 7.92 -5.38 -18.80
N GLY A 319 7.20 -4.57 -19.58
CA GLY A 319 7.61 -3.19 -19.85
C GLY A 319 7.60 -2.31 -18.60
N PHE A 320 6.70 -2.56 -17.66
CA PHE A 320 6.68 -1.85 -16.37
C PHE A 320 7.91 -2.20 -15.54
N GLN A 321 8.27 -3.48 -15.48
CA GLN A 321 9.42 -3.93 -14.74
C GLN A 321 10.73 -3.36 -15.29
N GLU A 322 10.87 -3.30 -16.62
CA GLU A 322 12.02 -2.63 -17.25
C GLU A 322 12.07 -1.13 -16.91
N LEU A 323 10.93 -0.43 -16.99
CA LEU A 323 10.87 0.99 -16.60
C LEU A 323 11.17 1.18 -15.11
N GLN A 324 10.69 0.28 -14.26
CA GLN A 324 10.92 0.31 -12.83
C GLN A 324 12.42 0.13 -12.50
N ASP A 325 13.12 -0.76 -13.21
CA ASP A 325 14.56 -0.95 -13.07
C ASP A 325 15.35 0.29 -13.50
N ASN A 326 14.92 0.94 -14.59
CA ASN A 326 15.49 2.21 -15.06
C ASN A 326 15.32 3.34 -14.04
N VAL A 327 14.13 3.46 -13.44
CA VAL A 327 13.87 4.43 -12.37
C VAL A 327 14.71 4.13 -11.14
N CYS A 328 14.80 2.87 -10.69
CA CYS A 328 15.64 2.48 -9.55
C CYS A 328 17.11 2.86 -9.78
N THR A 329 17.66 2.44 -10.93
CA THR A 329 19.05 2.72 -11.34
C THR A 329 19.33 4.23 -11.32
N TYR A 330 18.40 5.02 -11.88
CA TYR A 330 18.54 6.48 -11.88
C TYR A 330 18.56 7.05 -10.46
N LEU A 331 17.62 6.64 -9.61
CA LEU A 331 17.49 7.14 -8.24
C LEU A 331 18.70 6.78 -7.38
N GLU A 332 19.26 5.57 -7.54
CA GLU A 332 20.49 5.11 -6.88
C GLU A 332 21.70 5.95 -7.28
N GLY A 333 21.87 6.21 -8.57
CA GLY A 333 22.95 7.05 -9.09
C GLY A 333 22.83 8.53 -8.71
N ASN A 334 21.63 8.99 -8.34
CA ASN A 334 21.32 10.39 -8.07
C ASN A 334 20.74 10.58 -6.66
N SER A 335 21.49 10.13 -5.65
CA SER A 335 21.02 10.04 -4.25
C SER A 335 20.66 11.38 -3.58
N SER A 336 21.07 12.51 -4.16
CA SER A 336 20.76 13.87 -3.69
C SER A 336 19.88 14.67 -4.65
N GLY A 337 19.35 14.03 -5.70
CA GLY A 337 18.50 14.69 -6.70
C GLY A 337 17.07 14.90 -6.23
N LEU A 338 16.41 15.95 -6.75
CA LEU A 338 15.01 16.28 -6.47
C LEU A 338 14.05 15.12 -6.80
N ALA A 339 14.37 14.35 -7.85
CA ALA A 339 13.64 13.15 -8.22
C ALA A 339 13.57 12.14 -7.06
N ARG A 340 14.69 11.93 -6.34
CA ARG A 340 14.72 11.01 -5.22
C ARG A 340 13.89 11.49 -4.04
N GLU A 341 13.77 12.80 -3.82
CA GLU A 341 12.90 13.34 -2.78
C GLU A 341 11.43 12.99 -3.04
N MET A 342 10.97 13.11 -4.29
CA MET A 342 9.62 12.72 -4.72
C MET A 342 9.32 11.24 -4.52
N TYR A 343 10.34 10.38 -4.57
CA TYR A 343 10.20 8.94 -4.39
C TYR A 343 10.41 8.48 -2.93
N ARG A 344 11.13 9.26 -2.09
CA ARG A 344 11.59 8.85 -0.76
C ARG A 344 10.62 9.10 0.37
N SER A 345 9.94 10.24 0.39
CA SER A 345 9.06 10.55 1.50
C SER A 345 8.02 11.58 1.09
N MET A 346 6.80 11.43 1.60
CA MET A 346 5.79 12.49 1.48
C MET A 346 6.06 13.62 2.49
N ASP A 347 6.86 13.41 3.53
CA ASP A 347 7.03 14.33 4.67
C ASP A 347 7.72 15.65 4.32
N ALA A 348 8.68 15.64 3.39
CA ALA A 348 9.37 16.85 2.94
C ALA A 348 8.58 17.60 1.85
N VAL A 349 7.67 16.91 1.17
CA VAL A 349 7.14 17.31 -0.13
C VAL A 349 5.78 18.02 -0.02
N TYR A 350 5.07 17.84 1.09
CA TYR A 350 3.86 18.63 1.39
C TYR A 350 4.13 20.12 1.63
N THR A 351 5.37 20.51 1.95
CA THR A 351 5.73 21.90 2.26
C THR A 351 6.32 22.66 1.09
N ASP A 352 7.04 21.99 0.19
CA ASP A 352 7.65 22.58 -1.00
C ASP A 352 7.88 21.48 -2.05
N PRO A 353 6.85 21.13 -2.86
CA PRO A 353 7.01 20.06 -3.84
C PRO A 353 8.00 20.49 -4.93
N PRO A 354 9.05 19.69 -5.23
CA PRO A 354 9.96 20.00 -6.32
C PRO A 354 9.18 20.01 -7.65
N PRO A 355 9.69 20.72 -8.67
CA PRO A 355 9.01 20.82 -9.96
C PRO A 355 8.73 19.42 -10.50
N ALA A 356 7.47 19.17 -10.88
CA ALA A 356 6.98 17.82 -11.17
C ALA A 356 7.59 17.14 -12.42
N TYR A 357 8.59 17.77 -13.03
CA TYR A 357 9.13 17.52 -14.37
C TYR A 357 10.61 17.14 -14.40
N HIS A 358 11.28 16.94 -13.25
CA HIS A 358 12.72 16.67 -13.26
C HIS A 358 13.07 15.37 -12.54
N PHE A 359 13.31 14.33 -13.35
CA PHE A 359 14.31 13.32 -13.08
C PHE A 359 15.69 13.96 -13.19
#